data_AF-A0A7X7EWD4-F1
#
_entry.id   AF-A0A7X7EWD4-F1
#
_cell.length_a   1.000
_cell.length_b   1.000
_cell.length_c   1.000
_cell.angle_alpha   90.00
_cell.angle_beta   90.00
_cell.angle_gamma   90.00
#
_symmetry.space_group_name_H-M   'P 1'
#
loop_
_entity.id
_entity.type
_entity.pdbx_description
1 polymer ?
#
loop_
_entity_poly.entity_id
_entity_poly.type
_entity_poly.pdbx_seq_one_letter_code
_entity_poly.pdbx_strand_id
1 'polypeptide(L)'
;MKSPDRLSVAGILILTALLTSGSDLISGRKNGLLIQYDGTVIMANLRDSVTVLRDERGIPHIYATCEHDLYMATGYITAQDRLWQMDLVRRSAAGRLSEIFGEPFIQADIFTRCLNIYETADVILKQEDPVIMQCLEAYTDGVNSFIRMHDKKLPLEFRLLSYRPEPWSARDIVSIIGLMGWNLDYRNLTAELFFQQLINRLGIEKATELVPDWQATPAVAYPEWEISGEYYIYRILAEGPDEWVDDINTDEKETLDDIVMQSFREAVSTLVREYGKNLSRWEWGRIHTVAFLHPLGGVRILGSVFKLNSGPYPIGGSDHTVCPYFTYKQDFKSVNGASMRDICNTANWDESWSVIPGGQSGVPGSEYYLSQVKTYLEGGLYKDHFSDQAVMKAATHTLILKP
;
A
#
# COMPACT_ATOMS: atom_id res chain seq x y z
N MET A 1 -24.44 -3.94 -34.52
CA MET A 1 -23.87 -5.25 -34.12
C MET A 1 -23.10 -5.05 -32.83
N LYS A 2 -23.68 -5.46 -31.68
CA LYS A 2 -22.98 -5.42 -30.39
C LYS A 2 -21.87 -6.46 -30.41
N SER A 3 -20.62 -6.02 -30.25
CA SER A 3 -19.48 -6.93 -30.06
C SER A 3 -19.68 -7.72 -28.75
N PRO A 4 -19.34 -9.01 -28.70
CA PRO A 4 -19.43 -9.77 -27.45
C PRO A 4 -18.52 -9.15 -26.38
N ASP A 5 -19.00 -9.13 -25.13
CA ASP A 5 -18.30 -8.59 -23.97
C ASP A 5 -16.89 -9.17 -23.87
N ARG A 6 -15.86 -8.32 -24.05
CA ARG A 6 -14.44 -8.70 -24.03
C ARG A 6 -13.99 -9.34 -22.70
N LEU A 7 -14.77 -9.17 -21.62
CA LEU A 7 -14.64 -9.89 -20.35
C LEU A 7 -14.78 -11.42 -20.50
N SER A 8 -15.54 -11.89 -21.49
CA SER A 8 -15.77 -13.33 -21.71
C SER A 8 -14.58 -14.04 -22.35
N VAL A 9 -13.81 -13.37 -23.21
CA VAL A 9 -12.63 -13.97 -23.87
C VAL A 9 -11.42 -14.02 -22.91
N ALA A 10 -11.20 -12.96 -22.13
CA ALA A 10 -10.20 -12.97 -21.05
C ALA A 10 -10.57 -14.00 -19.95
N GLY A 11 -11.86 -14.12 -19.62
CA GLY A 11 -12.36 -15.15 -18.72
C GLY A 11 -12.09 -16.57 -19.22
N ILE A 12 -12.24 -16.82 -20.53
CA ILE A 12 -11.99 -18.14 -21.15
C ILE A 12 -10.48 -18.49 -21.15
N LEU A 13 -9.59 -17.52 -21.41
CA LEU A 13 -8.14 -17.73 -21.38
C LEU A 13 -7.62 -17.99 -19.95
N ILE A 14 -8.18 -17.30 -18.96
CA ILE A 14 -7.88 -17.54 -17.54
C ILE A 14 -8.42 -18.92 -17.11
N LEU A 15 -9.59 -19.34 -17.60
CA LEU A 15 -10.16 -20.66 -17.35
C LEU A 15 -9.35 -21.80 -17.97
N THR A 16 -8.79 -21.65 -19.18
CA THR A 16 -7.91 -22.66 -19.78
C THR A 16 -6.54 -22.72 -19.09
N ALA A 17 -5.98 -21.59 -18.66
CA ALA A 17 -4.78 -21.57 -17.82
C ALA A 17 -5.02 -22.23 -16.44
N LEU A 18 -6.21 -22.06 -15.86
CA LEU A 18 -6.63 -22.72 -14.61
C LEU A 18 -6.86 -24.23 -14.77
N LEU A 19 -7.28 -24.71 -15.94
CA LEU A 19 -7.50 -26.14 -16.18
C LEU A 19 -6.17 -26.91 -16.35
N THR A 20 -5.14 -26.28 -16.92
CA THR A 20 -3.80 -26.88 -17.01
C THR A 20 -3.04 -26.79 -15.68
N SER A 21 -3.10 -25.64 -14.99
CA SER A 21 -2.44 -25.46 -13.68
C SER A 21 -3.20 -26.04 -12.48
N GLY A 22 -4.52 -26.23 -12.60
CA GLY A 22 -5.37 -26.76 -11.52
C GLY A 22 -5.16 -28.25 -11.24
N SER A 23 -4.74 -29.04 -12.22
CA SER A 23 -4.43 -30.46 -12.01
C SER A 23 -3.21 -30.67 -11.09
N ASP A 24 -2.22 -29.77 -11.16
CA ASP A 24 -1.06 -29.78 -10.26
C ASP A 24 -1.38 -29.14 -8.90
N LEU A 25 -2.26 -28.12 -8.85
CA LEU A 25 -2.50 -27.31 -7.66
C LEU A 25 -3.53 -27.90 -6.68
N ILE A 26 -4.54 -28.64 -7.18
CA ILE A 26 -5.60 -29.26 -6.34
C ILE A 26 -5.04 -30.48 -5.56
N SER A 27 -3.90 -31.03 -5.98
CA SER A 27 -3.31 -32.25 -5.41
C SER A 27 -2.71 -32.11 -3.99
N GLY A 28 -2.75 -30.93 -3.36
CA GLY A 28 -2.30 -30.80 -1.96
C GLY A 28 -0.83 -31.18 -1.74
N ARG A 29 0.01 -31.15 -2.80
CA ARG A 29 1.45 -31.29 -2.65
C ARG A 29 2.00 -30.03 -1.98
N LYS A 30 2.27 -30.16 -0.68
CA LYS A 30 3.07 -29.25 0.16
C LYS A 30 4.49 -28.91 -0.39
N ASN A 31 4.84 -29.29 -1.62
CA ASN A 31 6.19 -29.17 -2.20
C ASN A 31 6.33 -28.06 -3.26
N GLY A 32 5.38 -27.11 -3.30
CA GLY A 32 5.32 -26.03 -4.28
C GLY A 32 5.42 -24.61 -3.72
N LEU A 33 5.79 -24.44 -2.44
CA LEU A 33 6.13 -23.11 -1.95
C LEU A 33 7.40 -22.65 -2.66
N LEU A 34 7.32 -21.45 -3.24
CA LEU A 34 8.45 -20.77 -3.90
C LEU A 34 9.59 -20.49 -2.94
N ILE A 35 9.27 -20.45 -1.66
CA ILE A 35 10.12 -19.89 -0.64
C ILE A 35 10.82 -21.02 0.10
N GLN A 36 12.14 -21.05 -0.07
CA GLN A 36 13.04 -21.86 0.74
C GLN A 36 13.47 -21.03 1.95
N TYR A 37 12.89 -21.33 3.12
CA TYR A 37 13.25 -20.68 4.39
C TYR A 37 14.47 -21.30 5.07
N ASP A 38 14.75 -22.58 4.79
CA ASP A 38 15.81 -23.35 5.45
C ASP A 38 16.85 -23.91 4.49
N GLY A 39 18.01 -24.24 5.05
CA GLY A 39 19.04 -25.04 4.38
C GLY A 39 20.08 -24.15 3.71
N THR A 40 20.55 -24.55 2.53
CA THR A 40 21.63 -23.86 1.83
C THR A 40 21.23 -23.58 0.39
N VAL A 41 21.58 -22.37 -0.06
CA VAL A 41 21.39 -21.90 -1.44
C VAL A 41 22.74 -21.47 -1.98
N ILE A 42 23.10 -21.96 -3.16
CA ILE A 42 24.31 -21.52 -3.88
C ILE A 42 23.92 -20.30 -4.70
N MET A 43 24.52 -19.16 -4.40
CA MET A 43 24.31 -17.87 -5.04
C MET A 43 25.64 -17.33 -5.53
N ALA A 44 25.82 -17.36 -6.85
CA ALA A 44 27.01 -16.83 -7.50
C ALA A 44 27.26 -15.36 -7.13
N ASN A 45 28.53 -14.95 -7.17
CA ASN A 45 29.03 -13.60 -6.90
C ASN A 45 29.02 -13.14 -5.43
N LEU A 46 28.57 -13.98 -4.49
CA LEU A 46 28.91 -13.77 -3.08
C LEU A 46 30.43 -13.84 -2.87
N ARG A 47 30.95 -13.05 -1.94
CA ARG A 47 32.37 -13.09 -1.54
C ARG A 47 32.58 -14.07 -0.38
N ASP A 48 31.59 -14.18 0.50
CA ASP A 48 31.56 -15.09 1.65
C ASP A 48 30.13 -15.61 1.89
N SER A 49 29.98 -16.52 2.85
CA SER A 49 28.66 -17.05 3.23
C SER A 49 27.84 -16.00 3.98
N VAL A 50 26.53 -15.94 3.69
CA VAL A 50 25.57 -15.09 4.41
C VAL A 50 24.59 -15.98 5.17
N THR A 51 24.33 -15.64 6.43
CA THR A 51 23.32 -16.32 7.25
C THR A 51 22.07 -15.46 7.33
N VAL A 52 20.92 -16.06 7.00
CA VAL A 52 19.60 -15.42 7.12
C VAL A 52 18.79 -16.20 8.14
N LEU A 53 18.52 -15.57 9.28
CA LEU A 53 17.63 -16.10 10.31
C LEU A 53 16.25 -15.48 10.11
N ARG A 54 15.18 -16.27 10.24
CA ARG A 54 13.81 -15.71 10.27
C ARG A 54 13.16 -15.99 11.60
N ASP A 55 12.58 -14.96 12.19
CA ASP A 55 11.81 -15.05 13.43
C ASP A 55 10.46 -15.75 13.21
N GLU A 56 9.66 -15.86 14.28
CA GLU A 56 8.32 -16.46 14.26
C GLU A 56 7.30 -15.74 13.36
N ARG A 57 7.59 -14.51 12.92
CA ARG A 57 6.76 -13.70 12.01
C ARG A 57 7.28 -13.76 10.57
N GLY A 58 8.40 -14.44 10.34
CA GLY A 58 9.07 -14.56 9.06
C GLY A 58 10.02 -13.41 8.75
N ILE A 59 10.28 -12.50 9.69
CA ILE A 59 11.13 -11.32 9.51
C ILE A 59 12.58 -11.78 9.35
N PRO A 60 13.24 -11.45 8.22
CA PRO A 60 14.62 -11.86 7.98
C PRO A 60 15.63 -10.97 8.70
N HIS A 61 16.55 -11.59 9.44
CA HIS A 61 17.75 -11.00 10.01
C HIS A 61 18.97 -11.52 9.24
N ILE A 62 19.68 -10.63 8.57
CA ILE A 62 20.72 -10.97 7.58
C ILE A 62 22.10 -10.64 8.15
N TYR A 63 22.95 -11.66 8.27
CA TYR A 63 24.31 -11.57 8.78
C TYR A 63 25.32 -11.87 7.67
N ALA A 64 26.14 -10.87 7.33
CA ALA A 64 27.19 -10.96 6.32
C ALA A 64 28.50 -10.35 6.84
N THR A 65 29.64 -10.78 6.29
CA THR A 65 30.97 -10.28 6.68
C THR A 65 31.41 -9.05 5.89
N CYS A 66 30.69 -8.68 4.82
CA CYS A 66 30.93 -7.48 4.04
C CYS A 66 29.64 -6.87 3.48
N GLU A 67 29.65 -5.57 3.19
CA GLU A 67 28.48 -4.83 2.72
C GLU A 67 27.95 -5.33 1.37
N HIS A 68 28.86 -5.70 0.44
CA HIS A 68 28.48 -6.25 -0.86
C HIS A 68 27.52 -7.43 -0.71
N ASP A 69 27.90 -8.40 0.12
CA ASP A 69 27.11 -9.61 0.33
C ASP A 69 25.85 -9.34 1.14
N LEU A 70 25.88 -8.34 2.05
CA LEU A 70 24.70 -7.88 2.78
C LEU A 70 23.63 -7.32 1.83
N TYR A 71 24.00 -6.38 0.94
CA TYR A 71 23.06 -5.81 -0.03
C TYR A 71 22.58 -6.85 -1.02
N MET A 72 23.46 -7.72 -1.51
CA MET A 72 23.09 -8.81 -2.42
C MET A 72 22.12 -9.81 -1.77
N ALA A 73 22.38 -10.24 -0.54
CA ALA A 73 21.44 -11.09 0.19
C ALA A 73 20.11 -10.37 0.46
N THR A 74 20.14 -9.07 0.79
CA THR A 74 18.92 -8.27 0.98
C THR A 74 18.07 -8.25 -0.28
N GLY A 75 18.67 -8.04 -1.46
CA GLY A 75 17.96 -8.12 -2.73
C GLY A 75 17.34 -9.49 -3.01
N TYR A 76 18.10 -10.56 -2.76
CA TYR A 76 17.62 -11.94 -2.91
C TYR A 76 16.42 -12.24 -2.00
N ILE A 77 16.52 -11.88 -0.72
CA ILE A 77 15.48 -12.10 0.28
C ILE A 77 14.25 -11.23 0.03
N THR A 78 14.43 -9.98 -0.41
CA THR A 78 13.31 -9.11 -0.78
C THR A 78 12.54 -9.70 -1.97
N ALA A 79 13.24 -10.20 -2.99
CA ALA A 79 12.61 -10.87 -4.12
C ALA A 79 11.90 -12.16 -3.69
N GLN A 80 12.51 -12.94 -2.80
CA GLN A 80 11.91 -14.15 -2.25
C GLN A 80 10.53 -13.89 -1.62
N ASP A 81 10.38 -12.79 -0.90
CA ASP A 81 9.12 -12.46 -0.22
C ASP A 81 8.18 -11.57 -1.04
N ARG A 82 8.69 -10.75 -1.98
CA ARG A 82 7.92 -9.63 -2.58
C ARG A 82 8.12 -9.44 -4.09
N LEU A 83 8.73 -10.38 -4.84
CA LEU A 83 9.10 -10.18 -6.25
C LEU A 83 7.98 -9.59 -7.13
N TRP A 84 6.74 -10.10 -7.03
CA TRP A 84 5.65 -9.58 -7.86
C TRP A 84 5.20 -8.18 -7.44
N GLN A 85 5.15 -7.90 -6.13
CA GLN A 85 4.89 -6.54 -5.62
C GLN A 85 5.95 -5.57 -6.13
N MET A 86 7.23 -5.95 -6.08
CA MET A 86 8.33 -5.14 -6.59
C MET A 86 8.16 -4.88 -8.10
N ASP A 87 7.82 -5.91 -8.88
CA ASP A 87 7.60 -5.79 -10.33
C ASP A 87 6.42 -4.85 -10.67
N LEU A 88 5.35 -4.95 -9.90
CA LEU A 88 4.18 -4.09 -10.05
C LEU A 88 4.53 -2.61 -9.82
N VAL A 89 5.28 -2.31 -8.75
CA VAL A 89 5.65 -0.92 -8.40
C VAL A 89 6.63 -0.34 -9.42
N ARG A 90 7.64 -1.09 -9.90
CA ARG A 90 8.53 -0.57 -10.97
C ARG A 90 7.77 -0.30 -12.27
N ARG A 91 6.79 -1.14 -12.61
CA ARG A 91 5.93 -0.93 -13.80
C ARG A 91 5.07 0.31 -13.64
N SER A 92 4.57 0.57 -12.44
CA SER A 92 3.89 1.84 -12.14
C SER A 92 4.83 3.01 -12.37
N ALA A 93 6.06 2.97 -11.84
CA ALA A 93 7.04 4.07 -11.97
C ALA A 93 7.51 4.29 -13.41
N ALA A 94 7.58 3.22 -14.21
CA ALA A 94 7.96 3.29 -15.61
C ALA A 94 6.79 3.58 -16.57
N GLY A 95 5.55 3.67 -16.07
CA GLY A 95 4.35 3.76 -16.90
C GLY A 95 4.21 2.56 -17.86
N ARG A 96 4.18 1.35 -17.29
CA ARG A 96 4.12 0.06 -17.99
C ARG A 96 3.11 -0.91 -17.36
N LEU A 97 2.10 -0.41 -16.65
CA LEU A 97 1.03 -1.21 -16.05
C LEU A 97 0.09 -1.79 -17.11
N SER A 98 -0.15 -1.07 -18.20
CA SER A 98 -1.01 -1.52 -19.31
C SER A 98 -0.46 -2.77 -20.02
N GLU A 99 0.84 -3.06 -19.90
CA GLU A 99 1.43 -4.29 -20.43
C GLU A 99 0.90 -5.55 -19.74
N ILE A 100 0.50 -5.46 -18.47
CA ILE A 100 0.03 -6.59 -17.67
C ILE A 100 -1.46 -6.52 -17.32
N PHE A 101 -2.07 -5.34 -17.36
CA PHE A 101 -3.50 -5.15 -17.07
C PHE A 101 -4.33 -4.62 -18.25
N GLY A 102 -3.69 -4.29 -19.36
CA GLY A 102 -4.35 -3.88 -20.60
C GLY A 102 -4.82 -2.43 -20.63
N GLU A 103 -5.74 -2.16 -21.56
CA GLU A 103 -6.27 -0.84 -21.93
C GLU A 103 -6.67 0.07 -20.75
N PRO A 104 -7.32 -0.41 -19.67
CA PRO A 104 -7.72 0.45 -18.56
C PRO A 104 -6.57 1.22 -17.88
N PHE A 105 -5.32 0.74 -18.01
CA PHE A 105 -4.15 1.33 -17.39
C PHE A 105 -3.35 2.27 -18.32
N ILE A 106 -3.76 2.44 -19.58
CA ILE A 106 -3.04 3.31 -20.52
C ILE A 106 -2.96 4.76 -20.02
N GLN A 107 -4.04 5.29 -19.44
CA GLN A 107 -4.04 6.67 -18.91
C GLN A 107 -3.11 6.83 -17.71
N ALA A 108 -3.03 5.81 -16.85
CA ALA A 108 -2.07 5.80 -15.74
C ALA A 108 -0.63 5.77 -16.27
N ASP A 109 -0.35 4.95 -17.29
CA ASP A 109 0.96 4.87 -17.91
C ASP A 109 1.38 6.18 -18.58
N ILE A 110 0.48 6.81 -19.34
CA ILE A 110 0.72 8.14 -19.95
C ILE A 110 1.02 9.16 -18.86
N PHE A 111 0.19 9.20 -17.81
CA PHE A 111 0.39 10.15 -16.72
C PHE A 111 1.75 9.97 -16.06
N THR A 112 2.16 8.76 -15.70
CA THR A 112 3.46 8.54 -15.07
C THR A 112 4.63 8.82 -16.02
N ARG A 113 4.48 8.56 -17.32
CA ARG A 113 5.48 8.98 -18.33
C ARG A 113 5.62 10.50 -18.41
N CYS A 114 4.54 11.26 -18.23
CA CYS A 114 4.61 12.73 -18.16
C CYS A 114 5.41 13.24 -16.96
N LEU A 115 5.51 12.46 -15.87
CA LEU A 115 6.36 12.80 -14.73
C LEU A 115 7.86 12.62 -15.03
N ASN A 116 8.21 11.92 -16.13
CA ASN A 116 9.58 11.71 -16.60
C ASN A 116 10.50 11.08 -15.52
N ILE A 117 9.92 10.26 -14.62
CA ILE A 117 10.61 9.64 -13.48
C ILE A 117 11.74 8.73 -13.96
N TYR A 118 11.45 7.92 -14.98
CA TYR A 118 12.36 6.89 -15.46
C TYR A 118 13.61 7.51 -16.10
N GLU A 119 13.47 8.58 -16.87
CA GLU A 119 14.56 9.34 -17.48
C GLU A 119 15.33 10.16 -16.43
N THR A 120 14.63 10.70 -15.43
CA THR A 120 15.25 11.42 -14.32
C THR A 120 16.15 10.49 -13.49
N ALA A 121 15.77 9.23 -13.33
CA ALA A 121 16.59 8.22 -12.68
C ALA A 121 17.96 8.03 -13.37
N ASP A 122 18.02 8.05 -14.71
CA ASP A 122 19.30 7.97 -15.44
C ASP A 122 20.19 9.19 -15.18
N VAL A 123 19.60 10.37 -14.97
CA VAL A 123 20.35 11.60 -14.68
C VAL A 123 20.94 11.54 -13.28
N ILE A 124 20.16 11.08 -12.30
CA ILE A 124 20.60 10.90 -10.90
C ILE A 124 21.75 9.90 -10.85
N LEU A 125 21.57 8.72 -11.45
CA LEU A 125 22.57 7.65 -11.40
C LEU A 125 23.91 8.02 -12.04
N LYS A 126 23.93 8.92 -13.03
CA LYS A 126 25.19 9.41 -13.64
C LYS A 126 26.05 10.25 -12.69
N GLN A 127 25.45 10.84 -11.66
CA GLN A 127 26.10 11.73 -10.70
C GLN A 127 26.21 11.10 -9.31
N GLU A 128 25.76 9.85 -9.17
CA GLU A 128 25.69 9.16 -7.89
C GLU A 128 27.07 8.79 -7.36
N ASP A 129 27.20 8.71 -6.04
CA ASP A 129 28.43 8.26 -5.40
C ASP A 129 28.76 6.81 -5.83
N PRO A 130 30.00 6.52 -6.28
CA PRO A 130 30.39 5.16 -6.67
C PRO A 130 30.19 4.09 -5.59
N VAL A 131 30.23 4.46 -4.31
CA VAL A 131 29.94 3.57 -3.17
C VAL A 131 28.45 3.23 -3.15
N ILE A 132 27.57 4.22 -3.31
CA ILE A 132 26.11 3.99 -3.38
C ILE A 132 25.77 3.16 -4.61
N MET A 133 26.37 3.47 -5.76
CA MET A 133 26.16 2.71 -6.99
C MET A 133 26.50 1.22 -6.81
N GLN A 134 27.62 0.90 -6.16
CA GLN A 134 27.98 -0.49 -5.83
C GLN A 134 26.96 -1.18 -4.91
N CYS A 135 26.37 -0.45 -3.97
CA CYS A 135 25.32 -0.99 -3.10
C CYS A 135 24.04 -1.30 -3.88
N LEU A 136 23.63 -0.39 -4.78
CA LEU A 136 22.47 -0.57 -5.65
C LEU A 136 22.67 -1.76 -6.60
N GLU A 137 23.85 -1.86 -7.22
CA GLU A 137 24.23 -2.97 -8.09
C GLU A 137 24.17 -4.30 -7.35
N ALA A 138 24.83 -4.41 -6.18
CA ALA A 138 24.81 -5.61 -5.35
C ALA A 138 23.38 -6.03 -4.99
N TYR A 139 22.52 -5.09 -4.56
CA TYR A 139 21.11 -5.37 -4.31
C TYR A 139 20.39 -5.93 -5.54
N THR A 140 20.55 -5.29 -6.70
CA THR A 140 19.91 -5.74 -7.95
C THR A 140 20.43 -7.09 -8.42
N ASP A 141 21.71 -7.39 -8.19
CA ASP A 141 22.29 -8.70 -8.47
C ASP A 141 21.69 -9.80 -7.58
N GLY A 142 21.37 -9.47 -6.34
CA GLY A 142 20.58 -10.32 -5.44
C GLY A 142 19.20 -10.66 -5.99
N VAL A 143 18.44 -9.62 -6.37
CA VAL A 143 17.10 -9.78 -6.98
C VAL A 143 17.18 -10.62 -8.25
N ASN A 144 18.15 -10.32 -9.12
CA ASN A 144 18.36 -11.03 -10.37
C ASN A 144 18.79 -12.48 -10.15
N SER A 145 19.55 -12.76 -9.09
CA SER A 145 19.90 -14.13 -8.70
C SER A 145 18.65 -14.92 -8.32
N PHE A 146 17.75 -14.34 -7.53
CA PHE A 146 16.48 -14.97 -7.20
C PHE A 146 15.66 -15.29 -8.46
N ILE A 147 15.52 -14.32 -9.38
CA ILE A 147 14.80 -14.50 -10.66
C ILE A 147 15.38 -15.65 -11.48
N ARG A 148 16.71 -15.68 -11.68
CA ARG A 148 17.37 -16.74 -12.47
C ARG A 148 17.17 -18.13 -11.86
N MET A 149 17.27 -18.25 -10.54
CA MET A 149 17.14 -19.53 -9.84
C MET A 149 15.70 -20.07 -9.86
N HIS A 150 14.71 -19.18 -9.98
CA HIS A 150 13.30 -19.51 -9.88
C HIS A 150 12.53 -19.32 -11.19
N ASP A 151 13.21 -19.22 -12.35
CA ASP A 151 12.55 -19.02 -13.65
C ASP A 151 11.47 -20.08 -13.98
N LYS A 152 11.62 -21.31 -13.46
CA LYS A 152 10.63 -22.39 -13.65
C LYS A 152 9.51 -22.43 -12.61
N LYS A 153 9.70 -21.73 -11.49
CA LYS A 153 8.74 -21.65 -10.38
C LYS A 153 8.66 -20.18 -10.00
N LEU A 154 7.85 -19.40 -10.72
CA LEU A 154 7.60 -18.00 -10.41
C LEU A 154 6.38 -17.84 -9.48
N PRO A 155 6.30 -16.72 -8.74
CA PRO A 155 5.08 -16.27 -8.06
C PRO A 155 3.81 -16.47 -8.90
N LEU A 156 2.72 -16.79 -8.20
CA LEU A 156 1.44 -17.17 -8.80
C LEU A 156 0.98 -16.15 -9.84
N GLU A 157 1.21 -14.88 -9.55
CA GLU A 157 0.80 -13.74 -10.33
C GLU A 157 1.43 -13.72 -11.72
N PHE A 158 2.74 -13.99 -11.83
CA PHE A 158 3.42 -14.14 -13.11
C PHE A 158 2.83 -15.27 -13.96
N ARG A 159 2.45 -16.37 -13.30
CA ARG A 159 1.84 -17.53 -13.97
C ARG A 159 0.41 -17.25 -14.44
N LEU A 160 -0.40 -16.57 -13.61
CA LEU A 160 -1.77 -16.20 -13.96
C LEU A 160 -1.83 -15.15 -15.06
N LEU A 161 -0.94 -14.16 -15.01
CA LEU A 161 -0.83 -13.09 -16.01
C LEU A 161 0.02 -13.49 -17.23
N SER A 162 0.59 -14.70 -17.23
CA SER A 162 1.37 -15.26 -18.35
C SER A 162 2.54 -14.38 -18.81
N TYR A 163 3.29 -13.82 -17.87
CA TYR A 163 4.49 -13.03 -18.17
C TYR A 163 5.64 -13.39 -17.23
N ARG A 164 6.85 -12.92 -17.55
CA ARG A 164 8.06 -13.14 -16.75
C ARG A 164 8.62 -11.80 -16.25
N PRO A 165 9.22 -11.76 -15.05
CA PRO A 165 9.90 -10.56 -14.59
C PRO A 165 11.13 -10.28 -15.45
N GLU A 166 11.32 -9.01 -15.83
CA GLU A 166 12.56 -8.53 -16.43
C GLU A 166 13.67 -8.41 -15.37
N PRO A 167 14.96 -8.47 -15.75
CA PRO A 167 16.05 -8.17 -14.85
C PRO A 167 15.89 -6.79 -14.19
N TRP A 168 16.35 -6.67 -12.96
CA TRP A 168 16.38 -5.45 -12.17
C TRP A 168 17.68 -4.69 -12.37
N SER A 169 17.58 -3.37 -12.28
CA SER A 169 18.69 -2.42 -12.40
C SER A 169 18.57 -1.31 -11.34
N ALA A 170 19.65 -0.58 -11.10
CA ALA A 170 19.64 0.57 -10.17
C ALA A 170 18.58 1.62 -10.57
N ARG A 171 18.28 1.73 -11.87
CA ARG A 171 17.24 2.62 -12.40
C ARG A 171 15.86 2.28 -11.86
N ASP A 172 15.54 1.01 -11.68
CA ASP A 172 14.26 0.58 -11.12
C ASP A 172 14.10 1.08 -9.68
N ILE A 173 15.18 1.00 -8.88
CA ILE A 173 15.19 1.45 -7.48
C ILE A 173 14.94 2.96 -7.41
N VAL A 174 15.73 3.75 -8.15
CA VAL A 174 15.61 5.22 -8.15
C VAL A 174 14.25 5.66 -8.68
N SER A 175 13.70 4.96 -9.68
CA SER A 175 12.36 5.24 -10.21
C SER A 175 11.26 4.98 -9.19
N ILE A 176 11.38 3.90 -8.40
CA ILE A 176 10.43 3.62 -7.31
C ILE A 176 10.49 4.72 -6.25
N ILE A 177 11.69 5.18 -5.87
CA ILE A 177 11.87 6.29 -4.92
C ILE A 177 11.23 7.58 -5.47
N GLY A 178 11.45 7.89 -6.75
CA GLY A 178 10.82 9.04 -7.41
C GLY A 178 9.29 8.97 -7.41
N LEU A 179 8.72 7.80 -7.71
CA LEU A 179 7.27 7.58 -7.64
C LEU A 179 6.73 7.72 -6.20
N MET A 180 7.48 7.24 -5.20
CA MET A 180 7.11 7.40 -3.79
C MET A 180 7.11 8.88 -3.39
N GLY A 181 8.15 9.63 -3.78
CA GLY A 181 8.22 11.08 -3.56
C GLY A 181 7.03 11.82 -4.18
N TRP A 182 6.67 11.49 -5.42
CA TRP A 182 5.48 12.05 -6.07
C TRP A 182 4.19 11.73 -5.33
N ASN A 183 4.01 10.49 -4.86
CA ASN A 183 2.81 10.08 -4.12
C ASN A 183 2.71 10.74 -2.73
N LEU A 184 3.81 11.24 -2.16
CA LEU A 184 3.76 12.00 -0.91
C LEU A 184 3.31 13.45 -1.13
N ASP A 185 3.48 13.99 -2.35
CA ASP A 185 3.03 15.34 -2.75
C ASP A 185 1.59 15.34 -3.30
N TYR A 186 0.79 14.32 -2.95
CA TYR A 186 -0.47 13.88 -3.58
C TYR A 186 -1.52 14.97 -3.86
N ARG A 187 -1.41 16.16 -3.28
CA ARG A 187 -2.41 17.24 -3.44
C ARG A 187 -1.87 18.51 -4.06
N ASN A 188 -0.56 18.65 -4.24
CA ASN A 188 0.01 19.91 -4.70
C ASN A 188 -0.44 20.26 -6.13
N LEU A 189 -0.24 19.34 -7.09
CA LEU A 189 -0.68 19.57 -8.47
C LEU A 189 -2.20 19.85 -8.59
N THR A 190 -3.03 19.06 -7.90
CA THR A 190 -4.49 19.25 -7.97
C THR A 190 -4.93 20.54 -7.27
N ALA A 191 -4.30 20.92 -6.15
CA ALA A 191 -4.57 22.17 -5.46
C ALA A 191 -4.17 23.38 -6.33
N GLU A 192 -2.98 23.36 -6.94
CA GLU A 192 -2.52 24.40 -7.86
C GLU A 192 -3.44 24.57 -9.07
N LEU A 193 -3.87 23.46 -9.68
CA LEU A 193 -4.84 23.51 -10.78
C LEU A 193 -6.19 24.06 -10.33
N PHE A 194 -6.65 23.70 -9.12
CA PHE A 194 -7.88 24.22 -8.54
C PHE A 194 -7.77 25.73 -8.28
N PHE A 195 -6.70 26.19 -7.63
CA PHE A 195 -6.47 27.61 -7.37
C PHE A 195 -6.39 28.41 -8.67
N GLN A 196 -5.72 27.88 -9.69
CA GLN A 196 -5.65 28.54 -10.99
C GLN A 196 -7.02 28.63 -11.66
N GLN A 197 -7.86 27.59 -11.58
CA GLN A 197 -9.24 27.65 -12.07
C GLN A 197 -10.09 28.66 -11.30
N LEU A 198 -9.93 28.71 -9.97
CA LEU A 198 -10.62 29.64 -9.09
C LEU A 198 -10.26 31.09 -9.43
N ILE A 199 -8.97 31.40 -9.57
CA ILE A 199 -8.44 32.71 -9.96
C ILE A 199 -8.96 33.10 -11.35
N ASN A 200 -8.91 32.19 -12.33
CA ASN A 200 -9.42 32.45 -13.68
C ASN A 200 -10.92 32.75 -13.71
N ARG A 201 -11.69 32.18 -12.77
CA ARG A 201 -13.15 32.34 -12.71
C ARG A 201 -13.59 33.58 -11.95
N LEU A 202 -12.92 33.91 -10.85
CA LEU A 202 -13.37 34.92 -9.89
C LEU A 202 -12.47 36.17 -9.82
N GLY A 203 -11.28 36.10 -10.41
CA GLY A 203 -10.21 37.07 -10.18
C GLY A 203 -9.46 36.77 -8.87
N ILE A 204 -8.20 37.22 -8.79
CA ILE A 204 -7.30 36.93 -7.67
C ILE A 204 -7.86 37.41 -6.32
N GLU A 205 -8.52 38.58 -6.29
CA GLU A 205 -9.07 39.18 -5.07
C GLU A 205 -10.10 38.26 -4.43
N LYS A 206 -11.16 37.91 -5.16
CA LYS A 206 -12.23 37.01 -4.67
C LYS A 206 -11.77 35.58 -4.47
N ALA A 207 -10.86 35.08 -5.31
CA ALA A 207 -10.32 33.73 -5.16
C ALA A 207 -9.54 33.60 -3.84
N THR A 208 -8.78 34.63 -3.45
CA THR A 208 -8.01 34.64 -2.20
C THR A 208 -8.92 34.71 -0.97
N GLU A 209 -10.09 35.35 -1.05
CA GLU A 209 -11.08 35.32 0.05
C GLU A 209 -11.65 33.92 0.32
N LEU A 210 -11.65 33.04 -0.68
CA LEU A 210 -12.17 31.67 -0.59
C LEU A 210 -11.11 30.63 -0.21
N VAL A 211 -9.84 31.02 -0.20
CA VAL A 211 -8.73 30.16 0.22
C VAL A 211 -8.27 30.66 1.58
N PRO A 212 -8.23 29.80 2.61
CA PRO A 212 -7.72 30.19 3.92
C PRO A 212 -6.34 30.84 3.79
N ASP A 213 -6.17 32.04 4.33
CA ASP A 213 -4.92 32.77 4.23
C ASP A 213 -3.80 32.00 4.96
N TRP A 214 -2.82 31.53 4.20
CA TRP A 214 -1.65 30.87 4.76
C TRP A 214 -0.83 31.82 5.64
N GLN A 215 -0.90 33.14 5.42
CA GLN A 215 -0.30 34.15 6.30
C GLN A 215 -1.07 34.31 7.62
N ALA A 216 -2.34 33.89 7.68
CA ALA A 216 -3.11 33.77 8.91
C ALA A 216 -2.79 32.50 9.71
N THR A 217 -1.88 31.64 9.19
CA THR A 217 -1.36 30.48 9.91
C THR A 217 0.08 30.75 10.36
N PRO A 218 0.31 31.52 11.44
CA PRO A 218 1.66 31.88 11.89
C PRO A 218 2.48 30.70 12.45
N ALA A 219 1.94 29.48 12.43
CA ALA A 219 2.48 28.35 13.17
C ALA A 219 3.21 27.35 12.27
N VAL A 220 4.55 27.40 12.33
CA VAL A 220 5.36 26.19 12.25
C VAL A 220 4.94 25.33 13.45
N ALA A 221 4.41 24.14 13.20
CA ALA A 221 3.98 23.18 14.23
C ALA A 221 5.04 23.04 15.35
N TYR A 222 4.87 23.36 16.63
CA TYR A 222 3.75 23.60 17.57
C TYR A 222 4.21 24.62 18.65
N PRO A 223 3.32 25.39 19.32
CA PRO A 223 2.81 24.99 20.65
C PRO A 223 1.28 25.00 20.90
N GLU A 224 0.42 25.50 20.01
CA GLU A 224 -1.03 25.70 20.33
C GLU A 224 -2.00 25.08 19.29
N TRP A 225 -1.52 24.16 18.46
CA TRP A 225 -2.21 23.51 17.32
C TRP A 225 -3.74 23.70 17.18
N GLU A 226 -4.18 24.44 16.16
CA GLU A 226 -5.51 24.34 15.55
C GLU A 226 -5.41 23.73 14.14
N ILE A 227 -6.31 22.78 13.87
CA ILE A 227 -6.31 21.87 12.70
C ILE A 227 -7.00 22.55 11.52
N SER A 228 -6.39 22.54 10.32
CA SER A 228 -7.03 22.99 9.09
C SER A 228 -7.59 21.82 8.25
N GLY A 229 -8.91 21.85 8.12
CA GLY A 229 -9.75 20.96 7.29
C GLY A 229 -11.23 21.27 7.53
N GLU A 230 -11.57 21.57 8.78
CA GLU A 230 -12.93 21.90 9.25
C GLU A 230 -13.00 23.33 9.80
N TYR A 231 -12.14 24.23 9.31
CA TYR A 231 -12.01 25.62 9.79
C TYR A 231 -13.37 26.30 9.93
N TYR A 232 -14.29 26.03 9.00
CA TYR A 232 -15.62 26.61 9.02
C TYR A 232 -16.49 26.13 10.21
N ILE A 233 -16.50 24.83 10.53
CA ILE A 233 -17.30 24.32 11.66
C ILE A 233 -16.74 24.82 12.98
N TYR A 234 -15.42 24.76 13.19
CA TYR A 234 -14.82 25.26 14.42
C TYR A 234 -14.98 26.78 14.56
N ARG A 235 -14.83 27.54 13.47
CA ARG A 235 -15.13 28.97 13.45
C ARG A 235 -16.57 29.26 13.83
N ILE A 236 -17.55 28.55 13.25
CA ILE A 236 -18.97 28.72 13.62
C ILE A 236 -19.17 28.44 15.12
N LEU A 237 -18.54 27.41 15.66
CA LEU A 237 -18.66 27.06 17.08
C LEU A 237 -17.99 28.09 18.01
N ALA A 238 -16.91 28.72 17.58
CA ALA A 238 -16.15 29.69 18.37
C ALA A 238 -16.68 31.13 18.26
N GLU A 239 -17.01 31.56 17.04
CA GLU A 239 -17.33 32.94 16.69
C GLU A 239 -18.83 33.16 16.39
N GLY A 240 -19.57 32.07 16.16
CA GLY A 240 -20.98 32.08 15.78
C GLY A 240 -21.22 31.85 14.29
N PRO A 241 -22.46 31.49 13.89
CA PRO A 241 -22.81 31.25 12.49
C PRO A 241 -22.79 32.53 11.67
N ASP A 242 -22.43 32.41 10.40
CA ASP A 242 -22.42 33.50 9.43
C ASP A 242 -23.34 33.19 8.23
N GLU A 243 -23.20 33.95 7.14
CA GLU A 243 -24.02 33.83 5.93
C GLU A 243 -23.91 32.49 5.20
N TRP A 244 -22.89 31.69 5.46
CA TRP A 244 -22.69 30.39 4.80
C TRP A 244 -23.56 29.26 5.38
N VAL A 245 -24.32 29.53 6.44
CA VAL A 245 -25.33 28.63 6.99
C VAL A 245 -26.64 28.65 6.17
N ASP A 246 -26.88 29.72 5.43
CA ASP A 246 -28.09 29.94 4.64
C ASP A 246 -28.08 29.11 3.35
N ASP A 247 -29.11 28.28 3.10
CA ASP A 247 -29.28 27.64 1.80
C ASP A 247 -29.99 28.61 0.86
N ILE A 248 -29.21 29.36 0.07
CA ILE A 248 -29.71 30.36 -0.89
C ILE A 248 -30.69 29.81 -1.95
N ASN A 249 -30.94 28.50 -1.99
CA ASN A 249 -31.94 27.88 -2.85
C ASN A 249 -33.34 27.78 -2.21
N THR A 250 -33.51 28.20 -0.96
CA THR A 250 -34.80 28.24 -0.25
C THR A 250 -35.33 29.68 -0.15
N ASP A 251 -36.63 29.81 0.15
CA ASP A 251 -37.29 31.11 0.27
C ASP A 251 -37.08 31.76 1.65
N GLU A 252 -36.73 30.97 2.67
CA GLU A 252 -36.60 31.39 4.06
C GLU A 252 -35.15 31.20 4.51
N LYS A 253 -34.59 32.19 5.20
CA LYS A 253 -33.21 32.13 5.67
C LYS A 253 -33.06 31.12 6.83
N GLU A 254 -32.27 30.07 6.64
CA GLU A 254 -32.01 29.08 7.69
C GLU A 254 -31.08 29.60 8.80
N THR A 255 -31.31 29.11 10.02
CA THR A 255 -30.37 29.23 11.13
C THR A 255 -29.49 27.99 11.23
N LEU A 256 -28.41 28.07 12.03
CA LEU A 256 -27.54 26.92 12.28
C LEU A 256 -28.33 25.74 12.88
N ASP A 257 -29.28 26.05 13.77
CA ASP A 257 -30.14 25.04 14.38
C ASP A 257 -31.03 24.35 13.34
N ASP A 258 -31.53 25.09 12.35
CA ASP A 258 -32.34 24.53 11.26
C ASP A 258 -31.51 23.55 10.42
N ILE A 259 -30.31 23.96 10.01
CA ILE A 259 -29.39 23.13 9.22
C ILE A 259 -28.95 21.88 10.00
N VAL A 260 -28.61 22.02 11.28
CA VAL A 260 -28.24 20.88 12.13
C VAL A 260 -29.42 19.92 12.28
N MET A 261 -30.63 20.43 12.50
CA MET A 261 -31.83 19.60 12.63
C MET A 261 -32.22 18.92 11.32
N GLN A 262 -32.09 19.61 10.19
CA GLN A 262 -32.30 19.02 8.87
C GLN A 262 -31.29 17.90 8.62
N SER A 263 -29.99 18.18 8.81
CA SER A 263 -28.91 17.21 8.63
C SER A 263 -29.12 15.96 9.50
N PHE A 264 -29.50 16.14 10.76
CA PHE A 264 -29.79 15.03 11.67
C PHE A 264 -31.00 14.19 11.20
N ARG A 265 -32.07 14.84 10.75
CA ARG A 265 -33.26 14.14 10.22
C ARG A 265 -32.93 13.36 8.95
N GLU A 266 -32.15 13.92 8.04
CA GLU A 266 -31.72 13.26 6.81
C GLU A 266 -30.81 12.06 7.11
N ALA A 267 -29.88 12.21 8.05
CA ALA A 267 -29.01 11.12 8.52
C ALA A 267 -29.85 9.99 9.12
N VAL A 268 -30.76 10.29 10.06
CA VAL A 268 -31.66 9.29 10.66
C VAL A 268 -32.56 8.63 9.62
N SER A 269 -33.11 9.41 8.68
CA SER A 269 -33.95 8.89 7.58
C SER A 269 -33.17 7.91 6.71
N THR A 270 -31.92 8.24 6.37
CA THR A 270 -31.01 7.37 5.61
C THR A 270 -30.70 6.09 6.39
N LEU A 271 -30.36 6.20 7.67
CA LEU A 271 -30.07 5.04 8.52
C LEU A 271 -31.30 4.12 8.69
N VAL A 272 -32.49 4.70 8.87
CA VAL A 272 -33.75 3.92 8.93
C VAL A 272 -34.03 3.23 7.60
N ARG A 273 -33.82 3.91 6.47
CA ARG A 273 -34.05 3.37 5.13
C ARG A 273 -33.11 2.20 4.81
N GLU A 274 -31.83 2.31 5.18
CA GLU A 274 -30.81 1.32 4.84
C GLU A 274 -30.67 0.20 5.87
N TYR A 275 -30.80 0.50 7.17
CA TYR A 275 -30.50 -0.43 8.27
C TYR A 275 -31.71 -0.76 9.16
N GLY A 276 -32.86 -0.15 8.86
CA GLY A 276 -34.11 -0.37 9.58
C GLY A 276 -34.24 0.46 10.85
N LYS A 277 -35.42 0.39 11.48
CA LYS A 277 -35.78 1.22 12.66
C LYS A 277 -35.16 0.75 13.98
N ASN A 278 -34.56 -0.43 14.02
CA ASN A 278 -33.96 -0.94 15.27
C ASN A 278 -32.57 -0.33 15.46
N LEU A 279 -32.49 0.68 16.33
CA LEU A 279 -31.26 1.40 16.69
C LEU A 279 -30.15 0.46 17.20
N SER A 280 -30.49 -0.67 17.85
CA SER A 280 -29.48 -1.62 18.33
C SER A 280 -28.72 -2.32 17.20
N ARG A 281 -29.17 -2.17 15.95
CA ARG A 281 -28.50 -2.72 14.75
C ARG A 281 -27.61 -1.69 14.05
N TRP A 282 -27.63 -0.44 14.51
CA TRP A 282 -26.84 0.65 13.95
C TRP A 282 -25.44 0.61 14.57
N GLU A 283 -24.58 -0.20 13.97
CA GLU A 283 -23.21 -0.38 14.40
C GLU A 283 -22.28 0.17 13.31
N TRP A 284 -21.38 1.08 13.69
CA TRP A 284 -20.44 1.72 12.76
C TRP A 284 -19.69 0.69 11.90
N GLY A 285 -19.18 -0.38 12.52
CA GLY A 285 -18.45 -1.45 11.83
C GLY A 285 -19.24 -2.23 10.78
N ARG A 286 -20.57 -2.07 10.68
CA ARG A 286 -21.37 -2.70 9.62
C ARG A 286 -21.24 -2.00 8.27
N ILE A 287 -20.98 -0.70 8.30
CA ILE A 287 -20.80 0.13 7.10
C ILE A 287 -19.33 0.50 6.93
N HIS A 288 -18.64 0.75 8.04
CA HIS A 288 -17.24 1.11 8.09
C HIS A 288 -16.38 -0.14 8.19
N THR A 289 -15.80 -0.51 7.05
CA THR A 289 -15.08 -1.77 6.91
C THR A 289 -13.74 -1.59 6.22
N VAL A 290 -12.78 -2.45 6.54
CA VAL A 290 -11.49 -2.54 5.86
C VAL A 290 -11.33 -3.92 5.22
N ALA A 291 -10.72 -3.97 4.05
CA ALA A 291 -10.36 -5.22 3.38
C ALA A 291 -8.90 -5.15 2.90
N PHE A 292 -8.17 -6.24 3.10
CA PHE A 292 -6.80 -6.40 2.62
C PHE A 292 -6.87 -7.11 1.28
N LEU A 293 -6.76 -6.32 0.21
CA LEU A 293 -6.98 -6.77 -1.15
C LEU A 293 -5.65 -7.01 -1.86
N HIS A 294 -5.55 -8.15 -2.53
CA HIS A 294 -4.53 -8.38 -3.53
C HIS A 294 -5.01 -7.84 -4.89
N PRO A 295 -4.16 -7.24 -5.74
CA PRO A 295 -4.63 -6.68 -7.00
C PRO A 295 -5.31 -7.70 -7.92
N LEU A 296 -4.81 -8.94 -7.99
CA LEU A 296 -5.47 -10.04 -8.72
C LEU A 296 -6.74 -10.59 -8.03
N GLY A 297 -6.94 -10.26 -6.75
CA GLY A 297 -8.11 -10.66 -5.98
C GLY A 297 -9.39 -9.92 -6.36
N GLY A 298 -9.32 -8.87 -7.19
CA GLY A 298 -10.51 -8.21 -7.75
C GLY A 298 -11.31 -9.12 -8.67
N VAL A 299 -10.67 -10.12 -9.28
CA VAL A 299 -11.35 -11.18 -10.04
C VAL A 299 -11.86 -12.22 -9.05
N ARG A 300 -13.18 -12.26 -8.81
CA ARG A 300 -13.82 -13.06 -7.74
C ARG A 300 -13.35 -14.52 -7.68
N ILE A 301 -13.20 -15.18 -8.84
CA ILE A 301 -12.78 -16.59 -8.88
C ILE A 301 -11.32 -16.75 -8.46
N LEU A 302 -10.43 -15.85 -8.86
CA LEU A 302 -9.02 -15.86 -8.44
C LEU A 302 -8.90 -15.55 -6.94
N GLY A 303 -9.61 -14.52 -6.48
CA GLY A 303 -9.63 -14.14 -5.06
C GLY A 303 -10.08 -15.31 -4.15
N SER A 304 -11.10 -16.06 -4.57
CA SER A 304 -11.63 -17.19 -3.78
C SER A 304 -10.76 -18.45 -3.86
N VAL A 305 -10.30 -18.86 -5.05
CA VAL A 305 -9.52 -20.10 -5.23
C VAL A 305 -8.15 -20.00 -4.56
N PHE A 306 -7.50 -18.85 -4.67
CA PHE A 306 -6.15 -18.64 -4.15
C PHE A 306 -6.11 -17.91 -2.80
N LYS A 307 -7.27 -17.61 -2.21
CA LYS A 307 -7.41 -16.90 -0.93
C LYS A 307 -6.58 -15.60 -0.87
N LEU A 308 -6.67 -14.81 -1.94
CA LEU A 308 -5.82 -13.62 -2.13
C LEU A 308 -6.25 -12.42 -1.26
N ASN A 309 -7.52 -12.36 -0.90
CA ASN A 309 -8.07 -11.25 -0.13
C ASN A 309 -8.39 -11.69 1.29
N SER A 310 -8.35 -10.75 2.22
CA SER A 310 -8.81 -10.93 3.60
C SER A 310 -9.80 -9.82 3.97
N GLY A 311 -10.92 -10.22 4.58
CA GLY A 311 -12.05 -9.33 4.90
C GLY A 311 -13.16 -9.34 3.83
N PRO A 312 -14.07 -8.34 3.86
CA PRO A 312 -14.02 -7.14 4.72
C PRO A 312 -14.21 -7.43 6.21
N TYR A 313 -13.64 -6.58 7.05
CA TYR A 313 -13.75 -6.60 8.52
C TYR A 313 -14.33 -5.29 9.03
N PRO A 314 -15.16 -5.31 10.09
CA PRO A 314 -15.59 -4.09 10.77
C PRO A 314 -14.38 -3.37 11.33
N ILE A 315 -14.31 -2.04 11.17
CA ILE A 315 -13.25 -1.24 11.78
C ILE A 315 -13.79 0.08 12.32
N GLY A 316 -13.24 0.52 13.45
CA GLY A 316 -13.56 1.83 14.02
C GLY A 316 -12.80 2.95 13.31
N GLY A 317 -12.93 4.16 13.88
CA GLY A 317 -12.15 5.31 13.47
C GLY A 317 -12.73 6.13 12.32
N SER A 318 -11.98 7.17 11.98
CA SER A 318 -12.17 8.12 10.88
C SER A 318 -10.86 8.87 10.62
N ASP A 319 -10.84 9.74 9.62
CA ASP A 319 -9.76 10.67 9.28
C ASP A 319 -9.38 11.64 10.42
N HIS A 320 -10.24 11.81 11.42
CA HIS A 320 -10.02 12.70 12.57
C HIS A 320 -9.68 11.97 13.88
N THR A 321 -9.48 10.65 13.84
CA THR A 321 -9.16 9.86 15.04
C THR A 321 -7.76 9.26 14.97
N VAL A 322 -7.22 8.86 16.12
CA VAL A 322 -5.97 8.07 16.20
C VAL A 322 -6.07 6.69 15.52
N CYS A 323 -7.25 6.30 15.07
CA CYS A 323 -7.53 5.11 14.28
C CYS A 323 -7.88 5.57 12.84
N PRO A 324 -6.90 5.95 12.00
CA PRO A 324 -7.12 6.74 10.78
C PRO A 324 -7.64 5.88 9.61
N TYR A 325 -8.68 5.11 9.83
CA TYR A 325 -9.39 4.34 8.81
C TYR A 325 -10.51 5.21 8.29
N PHE A 326 -10.44 5.57 7.02
CA PHE A 326 -11.42 6.41 6.37
C PHE A 326 -11.42 6.18 4.86
N THR A 327 -12.37 6.83 4.20
CA THR A 327 -12.51 6.82 2.75
C THR A 327 -13.01 8.18 2.29
N TYR A 328 -12.58 8.60 1.10
CA TYR A 328 -13.13 9.78 0.42
C TYR A 328 -14.43 9.46 -0.32
N LYS A 329 -14.85 8.19 -0.36
CA LYS A 329 -16.09 7.75 -0.99
C LYS A 329 -17.20 7.71 0.05
N GLN A 330 -18.42 7.97 -0.40
CA GLN A 330 -19.63 7.88 0.42
C GLN A 330 -20.06 6.42 0.72
N ASP A 331 -19.19 5.43 0.48
CA ASP A 331 -19.49 4.00 0.71
C ASP A 331 -18.94 3.46 2.03
N PHE A 332 -18.26 4.30 2.82
CA PHE A 332 -17.67 3.99 4.13
C PHE A 332 -16.66 2.82 4.14
N LYS A 333 -16.24 2.32 2.98
CA LYS A 333 -15.21 1.27 2.89
C LYS A 333 -13.84 1.92 2.98
N SER A 334 -13.18 1.73 4.11
CA SER A 334 -11.88 2.31 4.39
C SER A 334 -10.84 1.85 3.36
N VAL A 335 -10.17 2.82 2.74
CA VAL A 335 -9.02 2.61 1.85
C VAL A 335 -7.73 3.18 2.44
N ASN A 336 -7.83 3.83 3.60
CA ASN A 336 -6.72 4.38 4.38
C ASN A 336 -6.59 3.66 5.73
N GLY A 337 -5.43 3.79 6.37
CA GLY A 337 -5.12 3.18 7.67
C GLY A 337 -3.62 3.19 7.96
N ALA A 338 -3.24 2.75 9.17
CA ALA A 338 -1.83 2.65 9.55
C ALA A 338 -1.10 1.56 8.74
N SER A 339 -0.06 1.91 7.98
CA SER A 339 0.75 0.94 7.22
C SER A 339 1.61 0.04 8.11
N MET A 340 1.88 0.49 9.33
CA MET A 340 2.61 -0.21 10.39
C MET A 340 2.24 0.45 11.73
N ARG A 341 2.34 -0.27 12.85
CA ARG A 341 2.19 0.31 14.20
C ARG A 341 3.33 -0.19 15.06
N ASP A 342 4.07 0.74 15.66
CA ASP A 342 5.28 0.44 16.41
C ASP A 342 5.31 1.11 17.79
N ILE A 343 5.93 0.43 18.74
CA ILE A 343 6.35 0.97 20.03
C ILE A 343 7.86 0.74 20.12
N CYS A 344 8.64 1.81 20.03
CA CYS A 344 10.10 1.74 20.06
C CYS A 344 10.62 2.04 21.48
N ASN A 345 11.20 1.04 22.14
CA ASN A 345 11.85 1.25 23.44
C ASN A 345 13.33 1.57 23.23
N THR A 346 13.69 2.85 23.29
CA THR A 346 15.07 3.30 23.07
C THR A 346 16.04 2.95 24.19
N ALA A 347 15.54 2.56 25.37
CA ALA A 347 16.36 2.04 26.46
C ALA A 347 16.72 0.55 26.27
N ASN A 348 15.85 -0.20 25.58
CA ASN A 348 16.09 -1.59 25.23
C ASN A 348 15.31 -1.96 23.95
N TRP A 349 15.99 -2.04 22.82
CA TRP A 349 15.36 -2.32 21.54
C TRP A 349 14.66 -3.69 21.50
N ASP A 350 15.16 -4.69 22.23
CA ASP A 350 14.51 -6.01 22.41
C ASP A 350 13.21 -5.93 23.23
N GLU A 351 12.76 -4.75 23.64
CA GLU A 351 11.43 -4.54 24.25
C GLU A 351 10.53 -3.67 23.36
N SER A 352 10.90 -3.51 22.09
CA SER A 352 10.07 -2.87 21.08
C SER A 352 9.03 -3.83 20.53
N TRP A 353 7.97 -3.26 19.96
CA TRP A 353 6.84 -4.02 19.45
C TRP A 353 6.37 -3.45 18.12
N SER A 354 5.97 -4.31 17.19
CA SER A 354 5.43 -3.90 15.91
C SER A 354 4.33 -4.81 15.38
N VAL A 355 3.54 -4.28 14.46
CA VAL A 355 2.60 -5.08 13.64
C VAL A 355 2.38 -4.41 12.28
N ILE A 356 2.21 -5.23 11.25
CA ILE A 356 1.80 -4.78 9.92
C ILE A 356 0.42 -5.34 9.55
N PRO A 357 -0.38 -4.63 8.72
CA PRO A 357 -1.75 -5.00 8.39
C PRO A 357 -1.91 -6.35 7.69
N GLY A 358 -0.88 -6.83 7.01
CA GLY A 358 -0.90 -8.07 6.24
C GLY A 358 -0.07 -9.16 6.90
N GLY A 359 1.16 -9.31 6.44
CA GLY A 359 2.12 -10.29 6.92
C GLY A 359 3.47 -10.09 6.23
N GLN A 360 4.50 -10.78 6.69
CA GLN A 360 5.86 -10.54 6.21
C GLN A 360 6.06 -10.95 4.76
N SER A 361 5.41 -12.03 4.31
CA SER A 361 5.51 -12.47 2.92
C SER A 361 4.38 -11.90 2.08
N GLY A 362 4.71 -11.43 0.88
CA GLY A 362 3.74 -11.00 -0.14
C GLY A 362 3.31 -12.13 -1.06
N VAL A 363 3.82 -13.36 -0.87
CA VAL A 363 3.56 -14.51 -1.75
C VAL A 363 2.32 -15.28 -1.27
N PRO A 364 1.23 -15.33 -2.06
CA PRO A 364 0.06 -16.14 -1.71
C PRO A 364 0.42 -17.60 -1.46
N GLY A 365 -0.01 -18.12 -0.30
CA GLY A 365 0.27 -19.48 0.14
C GLY A 365 1.45 -19.62 1.10
N SER A 366 2.31 -18.59 1.25
CA SER A 366 3.26 -18.53 2.37
C SER A 366 2.52 -18.55 3.72
N GLU A 367 3.11 -19.17 4.74
CA GLU A 367 2.57 -19.11 6.11
C GLU A 367 2.63 -17.69 6.70
N TYR A 368 3.47 -16.81 6.15
CA TYR A 368 3.59 -15.41 6.53
C TYR A 368 2.76 -14.46 5.66
N TYR A 369 1.93 -14.99 4.74
CA TYR A 369 1.01 -14.20 3.93
C TYR A 369 -0.28 -13.92 4.71
N LEU A 370 -0.62 -12.64 4.91
CA LEU A 370 -1.79 -12.20 5.68
C LEU A 370 -1.84 -12.74 7.14
N SER A 371 -0.69 -13.18 7.67
CA SER A 371 -0.57 -13.85 8.97
C SER A 371 -0.79 -12.92 10.17
N GLN A 372 -0.58 -11.62 9.99
CA GLN A 372 -0.71 -10.61 11.04
C GLN A 372 -2.07 -9.88 11.03
N VAL A 373 -2.92 -10.10 10.00
CA VAL A 373 -4.22 -9.43 9.83
C VAL A 373 -5.07 -9.46 11.11
N LYS A 374 -5.21 -10.64 11.73
CA LYS A 374 -6.03 -10.79 12.93
C LYS A 374 -5.49 -9.93 14.08
N THR A 375 -4.21 -10.09 14.42
CA THR A 375 -3.54 -9.35 15.48
C THR A 375 -3.61 -7.85 15.25
N TYR A 376 -3.40 -7.40 14.01
CA TYR A 376 -3.52 -6.01 13.61
C TYR A 376 -4.92 -5.44 13.84
N LEU A 377 -5.97 -6.17 13.44
CA LEU A 377 -7.36 -5.74 13.62
C LEU A 377 -7.77 -5.69 15.11
N GLU A 378 -7.23 -6.60 15.91
CA GLU A 378 -7.48 -6.68 17.36
C GLU A 378 -6.64 -5.67 18.17
N GLY A 379 -5.83 -4.83 17.51
CA GLY A 379 -4.95 -3.86 18.19
C GLY A 379 -3.75 -4.49 18.88
N GLY A 380 -3.46 -5.76 18.62
CA GLY A 380 -2.30 -6.47 19.16
C GLY A 380 -1.00 -6.09 18.46
N LEU A 381 0.11 -6.42 19.12
CA LEU A 381 1.47 -6.19 18.63
C LEU A 381 2.31 -7.46 18.84
N TYR A 382 3.36 -7.61 18.04
CA TYR A 382 4.38 -8.62 18.24
C TYR A 382 5.66 -7.98 18.76
N LYS A 383 6.44 -8.76 19.49
CA LYS A 383 7.74 -8.33 19.98
C LYS A 383 8.74 -8.27 18.82
N ASP A 384 9.60 -7.27 18.82
CA ASP A 384 10.73 -7.18 17.89
C ASP A 384 12.02 -7.69 18.54
N HIS A 385 12.88 -8.31 17.73
CA HIS A 385 14.15 -8.90 18.18
C HIS A 385 15.30 -8.15 17.51
N PHE A 386 16.15 -7.49 18.29
CA PHE A 386 17.25 -6.66 17.80
C PHE A 386 18.62 -7.26 18.15
N SER A 387 18.82 -7.74 19.37
CA SER A 387 20.08 -8.36 19.76
C SER A 387 20.25 -9.73 19.10
N ASP A 388 21.50 -10.08 18.79
CA ASP A 388 21.83 -11.39 18.22
C ASP A 388 21.28 -12.55 19.06
N GLN A 389 21.31 -12.42 20.38
CA GLN A 389 20.77 -13.43 21.28
C GLN A 389 19.25 -13.55 21.15
N ALA A 390 18.52 -12.43 21.09
CA ALA A 390 17.07 -12.43 20.90
C ALA A 390 16.69 -13.03 19.54
N VAL A 391 17.37 -12.60 18.47
CA VAL A 391 17.18 -13.11 17.10
C VAL A 391 17.43 -14.61 17.04
N MET A 392 18.57 -15.11 17.54
CA MET A 392 18.88 -16.54 17.52
C MET A 392 17.87 -17.37 18.31
N LYS A 393 17.31 -16.83 19.40
CA LYS A 393 16.31 -17.51 20.23
C LYS A 393 14.94 -17.54 19.54
N ALA A 394 14.59 -16.48 18.83
CA ALA A 394 13.33 -16.34 18.10
C ALA A 394 13.35 -17.04 16.74
N ALA A 395 14.53 -17.30 16.19
CA ALA A 395 14.72 -17.89 14.87
C ALA A 395 13.98 -19.24 14.75
N THR A 396 13.04 -19.29 13.80
CA THR A 396 12.31 -20.51 13.42
C THR A 396 12.90 -21.15 12.16
N HIS A 397 13.59 -20.35 11.33
CA HIS A 397 14.25 -20.82 10.12
C HIS A 397 15.68 -20.30 9.99
N THR A 398 16.54 -21.10 9.36
CA THR A 398 17.93 -20.73 9.04
C THR A 398 18.26 -21.06 7.59
N LEU A 399 18.53 -20.02 6.80
CA LEU A 399 19.01 -20.14 5.42
C LEU A 399 20.46 -19.66 5.32
N ILE A 400 21.32 -20.45 4.67
CA ILE A 400 22.70 -20.09 4.37
C ILE A 400 22.85 -19.85 2.87
N LEU A 401 23.22 -18.64 2.49
CA LEU A 401 23.62 -18.32 1.12
C LEU A 401 25.13 -18.53 1.00
N LYS A 402 25.58 -19.32 0.02
CA LYS A 402 27.00 -19.59 -0.23
C LYS A 402 27.40 -19.21 -1.65
N PRO A 403 28.66 -18.79 -1.88
CA PRO A 403 29.18 -18.53 -3.22
C PRO A 403 29.11 -19.74 -4.16
#